data_AF-A0A1C5R0Z3-F1
#
_entry.id   AF-A0A1C5R0Z3-F1
#
_cell.length_a   1.000
_cell.length_b   1.000
_cell.length_c   1.000
_cell.angle_alpha   90.00
_cell.angle_beta   90.00
_cell.angle_gamma   90.00
#
_symmetry.space_group_name_H-M   'P 1'
#
loop_
_entity.id
_entity.type
_entity.pdbx_description
1 polymer ?
#
loop_
_entity_poly.entity_id
_entity_poly.type
_entity_poly.pdbx_seq_one_letter_code
_entity_poly.pdbx_strand_id
1 'polypeptide(L)'
;MDVEDEILSEIESRDTTIMMKNKELELKNKELESKSQELESKSQELESKSQELESKSQELISKNKMLGNMISLLRKQGLSDEDIAKELNIGINKLSEYV
;
A
#
# COMPACT_ATOMS: atom_id res chain seq x y z
N MET A 1 36.26 -54.39 20.47
CA MET A 1 35.79 -53.00 20.68
C MET A 1 34.68 -53.13 21.69
N ASP A 2 34.79 -52.44 22.82
CA ASP A 2 33.86 -52.61 23.92
C ASP A 2 32.54 -51.91 23.58
N VAL A 3 31.41 -52.49 24.01
CA VAL A 3 30.05 -51.98 23.72
C VAL A 3 29.90 -50.51 24.16
N GLU A 4 30.65 -50.10 25.17
CA GLU A 4 30.70 -48.73 25.68
C GLU A 4 31.26 -47.73 24.65
N ASP A 5 32.28 -48.12 23.88
CA ASP A 5 32.89 -47.26 22.85
C ASP A 5 31.91 -47.01 21.68
N GLU A 6 31.13 -48.02 21.31
CA GLU A 6 30.12 -47.92 20.24
C GLU A 6 28.96 -47.01 20.66
N ILE A 7 28.49 -47.13 21.91
CA ILE A 7 27.45 -46.26 22.47
C ILE A 7 27.93 -44.80 22.53
N LEU A 8 29.18 -44.56 22.95
CA LEU A 8 29.74 -43.22 23.03
C LEU A 8 29.82 -42.57 21.64
N SER A 9 30.30 -43.31 20.64
CA SER A 9 30.39 -42.82 19.26
C SER A 9 29.02 -42.47 18.66
N GLU A 10 27.99 -43.27 18.93
CA GLU A 10 26.62 -42.99 18.49
C GLU A 10 26.05 -41.71 19.15
N ILE A 11 26.34 -41.50 20.44
CA ILE A 11 25.94 -40.28 21.16
C ILE A 11 26.62 -39.05 20.54
N GLU A 12 27.93 -39.10 20.31
CA GLU A 12 28.68 -37.99 19.69
C GLU A 12 28.15 -37.64 18.29
N SER A 13 27.82 -38.65 17.49
CA SER A 13 27.22 -38.49 16.17
C SER A 13 25.84 -37.80 16.25
N ARG A 14 25.00 -38.22 17.20
CA ARG A 14 23.69 -37.62 17.45
C ARG A 14 23.79 -36.19 17.93
N ASP A 15 24.70 -35.89 18.87
CA ASP A 15 24.92 -34.54 19.39
C ASP A 15 25.40 -33.59 18.28
N THR A 16 26.32 -34.07 17.43
CA THR A 16 26.77 -33.33 16.25
C THR A 16 25.61 -33.03 15.31
N THR A 17 24.76 -34.03 15.04
CA THR A 17 23.57 -33.86 14.19
C THR A 17 22.58 -32.85 14.77
N ILE A 18 22.33 -32.90 16.10
CA ILE A 18 21.45 -31.95 16.79
C ILE A 18 22.04 -30.53 16.71
N MET A 19 23.35 -30.37 16.92
CA MET A 19 24.02 -29.08 16.82
C MET A 19 23.88 -28.47 15.42
N MET A 20 24.05 -29.28 14.37
CA MET A 20 23.87 -28.83 12.98
C MET A 20 22.42 -28.40 12.70
N LYS A 21 21.44 -29.19 13.14
CA LYS A 21 20.01 -28.83 13.01
C LYS A 21 19.66 -27.54 13.75
N ASN A 22 20.21 -27.33 14.95
CA ASN A 22 20.00 -26.11 15.71
C ASN A 22 20.56 -24.88 14.98
N LYS A 23 21.76 -24.99 14.38
CA LYS A 23 22.33 -23.92 13.54
C LYS A 23 21.45 -23.62 12.32
N GLU A 24 20.94 -24.65 11.65
CA GLU A 24 20.05 -24.47 10.51
C GLU A 24 18.73 -23.77 10.91
N LEU A 25 18.14 -24.15 12.05
CA LEU A 25 16.96 -23.49 12.60
C LEU A 25 17.22 -22.03 12.95
N GLU A 26 18.37 -21.72 13.54
CA GLU A 26 18.75 -20.34 13.85
C GLU A 26 18.86 -19.48 12.58
N LEU A 27 19.45 -20.02 11.50
CA LEU A 27 19.52 -19.34 10.21
C LEU A 27 18.14 -19.11 9.61
N LYS A 28 17.26 -20.12 9.63
CA LYS A 28 15.87 -20.01 9.17
C LYS A 28 15.08 -18.97 9.95
N ASN A 29 15.27 -18.90 11.27
CA ASN A 29 14.63 -17.87 12.10
C ASN A 29 15.09 -16.46 11.72
N LYS A 30 16.39 -16.25 11.49
CA LYS A 30 16.92 -14.95 11.03
C LYS A 30 16.37 -14.56 9.66
N GLU A 31 16.23 -15.52 8.74
CA GLU A 31 15.62 -15.27 7.43
C GLU A 31 14.15 -14.88 7.54
N LEU A 32 13.38 -15.56 8.40
CA LEU A 32 11.98 -15.24 8.66
C LEU A 32 11.82 -13.86 9.30
N GLU A 33 12.67 -13.50 10.25
CA GLU A 33 12.68 -12.16 10.87
C GLU A 33 12.94 -11.07 9.83
N SER A 34 13.93 -11.26 8.96
CA SER A 34 14.22 -10.32 7.86
C SER A 34 13.05 -10.18 6.88
N LYS A 35 12.42 -11.30 6.49
CA LYS A 35 11.21 -11.27 5.65
C LYS A 35 10.04 -10.55 6.33
N SER A 36 9.88 -10.72 7.64
CA SER A 36 8.84 -10.03 8.41
C SER A 36 9.05 -8.51 8.39
N GLN A 37 10.28 -8.05 8.59
CA GLN A 37 10.63 -6.62 8.53
C GLN A 37 10.41 -6.02 7.12
N GLU A 38 10.74 -6.77 6.06
CA GLU A 38 10.47 -6.35 4.68
C GLU A 38 8.96 -6.21 4.40
N LEU A 39 8.16 -7.17 4.89
CA LEU A 39 6.70 -7.13 4.75
C LEU A 39 6.09 -5.95 5.52
N GLU A 40 6.56 -5.68 6.74
CA GLU A 40 6.11 -4.53 7.53
C GLU A 40 6.42 -3.21 6.82
N SER A 41 7.62 -3.08 6.26
CA SER A 41 8.03 -1.89 5.49
C SER A 41 7.14 -1.69 4.25
N LYS A 42 6.85 -2.76 3.50
CA LYS A 42 5.93 -2.70 2.35
C LYS A 42 4.51 -2.33 2.76
N SER A 43 4.04 -2.81 3.90
CA SER A 43 2.73 -2.47 4.43
C SER A 43 2.62 -0.96 4.72
N GLN A 44 3.64 -0.38 5.36
CA GLN A 44 3.68 1.06 5.64
C GLN A 44 3.73 1.91 4.36
N GLU A 45 4.45 1.47 3.34
CA GLU A 45 4.49 2.15 2.05
C GLU A 45 3.12 2.13 1.35
N LEU A 46 2.41 0.99 1.40
CA LEU A 46 1.07 0.86 0.84
C LEU A 46 0.05 1.74 1.58
N GLU A 47 0.13 1.79 2.91
CA GLU A 47 -0.73 2.66 3.72
C GLU A 47 -0.53 4.14 3.36
N SER A 48 0.73 4.57 3.23
CA SER A 48 1.08 5.95 2.81
C SER A 48 0.53 6.28 1.43
N LYS A 49 0.67 5.37 0.45
CA LYS A 49 0.09 5.52 -0.89
C LYS A 49 -1.43 5.60 -0.87
N SER A 50 -2.08 4.82 0.00
CA SER A 50 -3.53 4.87 0.17
C SER A 50 -4.00 6.23 0.67
N GLN A 51 -3.31 6.79 1.68
CA GLN A 51 -3.62 8.13 2.22
C GLN A 51 -3.41 9.24 1.17
N GLU A 52 -2.37 9.14 0.35
CA GLU A 52 -2.14 10.08 -0.76
C GLU A 52 -3.26 10.04 -1.80
N LEU A 53 -3.70 8.83 -2.18
CA LEU A 53 -4.82 8.65 -3.12
C LEU A 53 -6.13 9.19 -2.55
N GLU A 54 -6.41 8.95 -1.26
CA GLU A 54 -7.59 9.50 -0.59
C GLU A 54 -7.56 11.04 -0.59
N SER A 55 -6.41 11.64 -0.28
CA SER A 55 -6.21 13.09 -0.31
C SER A 55 -6.46 13.68 -1.71
N LYS A 56 -5.91 13.05 -2.76
CA LYS A 56 -6.15 13.46 -4.15
C LYS A 56 -7.62 13.34 -4.55
N SER A 57 -8.30 12.29 -4.08
CA SER A 57 -9.73 12.10 -4.32
C SER A 57 -10.55 13.22 -3.69
N GLN A 58 -10.26 13.59 -2.43
CA GLN A 58 -10.92 14.71 -1.76
C GLN A 58 -10.67 16.06 -2.44
N GLU A 59 -9.45 16.28 -2.95
CA GLU A 59 -9.12 17.49 -3.72
C GLU A 59 -9.96 17.56 -5.01
N LEU A 60 -10.08 16.45 -5.76
CA LEU A 60 -10.89 16.38 -6.96
C LEU A 60 -12.39 16.61 -6.67
N ILE A 61 -12.91 16.00 -5.60
CA ILE A 61 -14.30 16.22 -5.15
C ILE A 61 -14.52 17.70 -4.84
N SER A 62 -13.56 18.34 -4.15
CA SER A 62 -13.64 19.76 -3.80
C SER A 62 -13.61 20.66 -5.04
N LYS A 63 -12.72 20.38 -6.00
CA LYS A 63 -12.66 21.09 -7.29
C LYS A 63 -13.96 20.95 -8.08
N ASN A 64 -14.53 19.74 -8.15
CA ASN A 64 -15.81 19.51 -8.82
C ASN A 64 -16.96 20.29 -8.16
N LYS A 65 -17.00 20.33 -6.82
CA LYS A 65 -17.99 21.15 -6.09
C LYS A 65 -17.82 22.64 -6.36
N MET A 66 -16.59 23.15 -6.36
CA MET A 66 -16.33 24.55 -6.68
C MET A 66 -16.78 24.90 -8.09
N LEU A 67 -16.49 24.02 -9.06
CA LEU A 67 -16.89 24.22 -10.44
C LEU A 67 -18.42 24.21 -10.60
N GLY A 68 -19.12 23.26 -9.97
CA GLY A 68 -20.58 23.23 -9.93
C GLY A 68 -21.21 24.50 -9.31
N ASN A 69 -20.62 24.99 -8.22
CA ASN A 69 -21.05 26.25 -7.59
C ASN A 69 -20.85 27.44 -8.54
N MET A 70 -19.73 27.49 -9.26
CA MET A 70 -19.44 28.55 -10.23
C MET A 70 -20.44 28.54 -11.37
N ILE A 71 -20.74 27.36 -11.94
CA ILE A 71 -21.78 27.20 -12.98
C ILE A 71 -23.14 27.68 -12.45
N SER A 72 -23.53 27.27 -11.24
CA SER A 72 -24.79 27.71 -10.63
C SER A 72 -24.85 29.22 -10.45
N LEU A 73 -23.74 29.86 -10.07
CA LEU A 73 -23.65 31.31 -9.88
C LEU A 73 -23.76 32.06 -11.22
N LEU A 74 -23.06 31.61 -12.26
CA LEU A 74 -23.12 32.23 -13.59
C LEU A 74 -24.51 32.10 -14.21
N ARG A 75 -25.18 30.95 -14.03
CA ARG A 75 -26.59 30.79 -14.43
C ARG A 75 -27.51 31.78 -13.72
N LYS A 76 -27.31 32.00 -12.41
CA LYS A 76 -28.07 33.00 -11.64
C LYS A 76 -27.80 34.44 -12.11
N GLN A 77 -26.62 34.70 -12.68
CA GLN A 77 -26.28 35.98 -13.31
C GLN A 77 -26.89 36.14 -14.72
N GLY A 78 -27.56 35.11 -15.24
CA GLY A 78 -28.25 35.15 -16.53
C GLY A 78 -27.39 34.78 -17.73
N LEU A 79 -26.19 34.22 -17.52
CA LEU A 79 -25.37 33.72 -18.62
C LEU A 79 -26.00 32.46 -19.24
N SER A 80 -25.86 32.33 -20.56
CA SER A 80 -26.24 31.12 -21.28
C SER A 80 -25.26 29.97 -20.99
N ASP A 81 -25.71 28.73 -21.15
CA ASP A 81 -24.83 27.56 -21.00
C ASP A 81 -23.68 27.59 -22.02
N GLU A 82 -23.88 28.19 -23.21
CA GLU A 82 -22.83 28.42 -24.21
C GLU A 82 -21.73 29.38 -23.71
N ASP A 83 -22.12 30.47 -23.05
CA ASP A 83 -21.17 31.47 -22.54
C ASP A 83 -20.42 30.93 -21.32
N ILE A 84 -21.11 30.20 -20.45
CA ILE A 84 -20.50 29.54 -19.29
C ILE A 84 -19.48 28.49 -19.73
N ALA A 85 -19.83 27.66 -20.72
CA ALA A 85 -18.92 26.65 -21.28
C ALA A 85 -17.63 27.29 -21.82
N LYS A 86 -17.76 28.42 -22.54
CA LYS A 86 -16.61 29.18 -23.06
C LYS A 86 -15.77 29.77 -21.93
N GLU A 87 -16.40 30.42 -20.95
CA GLU A 87 -15.71 31.08 -19.83
C GLU A 87 -14.92 30.09 -18.97
N LEU A 88 -15.51 28.92 -18.70
CA LEU A 88 -14.90 27.88 -17.89
C LEU A 88 -14.02 26.91 -18.70
N ASN A 89 -13.90 27.14 -20.02
CA ASN A 89 -13.17 26.29 -20.96
C ASN A 89 -13.52 24.79 -20.81
N ILE A 90 -14.82 24.49 -20.72
CA ILE A 90 -15.36 23.13 -20.64
C ILE A 90 -16.37 22.90 -21.75
N GLY A 91 -16.52 21.65 -22.19
CA GLY A 91 -17.55 21.31 -23.17
C GLY A 91 -18.94 21.54 -22.61
N ILE A 92 -19.85 22.11 -23.40
CA ILE A 92 -21.23 22.41 -22.96
C ILE A 92 -21.95 21.17 -22.42
N ASN A 93 -21.71 20.00 -23.03
CA ASN A 93 -22.25 18.71 -22.61
C ASN A 93 -21.78 18.27 -21.21
N LYS A 94 -20.66 18.82 -20.72
CA LYS A 94 -20.11 18.50 -19.40
C LYS A 94 -20.71 19.36 -18.29
N LEU A 95 -21.41 20.46 -18.60
CA LEU A 95 -22.00 21.33 -17.58
C LEU A 95 -22.99 20.57 -16.68
N SER A 96 -23.73 19.62 -17.24
CA SER A 96 -24.65 18.75 -16.50
C SER A 96 -23.95 17.71 -15.61
N GLU A 97 -22.65 17.49 -15.75
CA GLU A 97 -21.89 16.61 -14.85
C GLU A 97 -21.57 17.30 -13.51
N TYR A 98 -21.72 18.63 -13.44
CA TYR A 98 -21.36 19.45 -12.29
C TYR A 98 -22.56 20.05 -11.54
N VAL A 99 -23.78 19.85 -12.03
CA VAL A 99 -25.03 20.40 -11.48
C VAL A 99 -26.10 19.32 -11.47
#